data_AF-A0A321LVE8-F1
#
_entry.id   AF-A0A321LVE8-F1
#
_cell.length_a   1.000
_cell.length_b   1.000
_cell.length_c   1.000
_cell.angle_alpha   90.00
_cell.angle_beta   90.00
_cell.angle_gamma   90.00
#
_symmetry.space_group_name_H-M   'P 1'
#
loop_
_entity.id
_entity.type
_entity.pdbx_description
1 polymer ?
#
loop_
_entity_poly.entity_id
_entity_poly.type
_entity_poly.pdbx_seq_one_letter_code
_entity_poly.pdbx_strand_id
1 'polypeptide(L)'
;MIATTEPVLITLSDVAPTKVRWLWPNRVPLGKLTMFVGDPGIGKSFVALDLAARVSTGSNEVTSCGDVILLSAEDDPADTIRPRLDSVKADTARIHYLKSVRTSDNGTQRERMFRLTQDIAQIAEALNRHPQTKLVIIDPLSAYMGGVDGNKDEDVRSILAPLAELAAKYGVAIVCIKHMNKAEEKSAMYRAGGSIAYIAAVRIAWMFLKDRNNPQRNFMLPLKCNIGPTPDGVAYSIQETDSGPRVVWESQPIKVNLEDALRPAVPNRETKLEKAKKWLSELLADGPLSSNDVDEAATKAGFSLATLRRASEEINVARTRAGFGQNGQWQCSLPSIDAQLPL
;
A
#
# COMPACT_ATOMS: atom_id res chain seq x y z
N MET A 1 33.55 -37.96 -16.17
CA MET A 1 32.76 -38.49 -15.02
C MET A 1 31.33 -38.03 -15.20
N ILE A 2 30.37 -38.96 -15.25
CA ILE A 2 28.95 -38.63 -15.31
C ILE A 2 28.53 -38.30 -13.87
N ALA A 3 28.02 -37.10 -13.62
CA ALA A 3 27.48 -36.76 -12.30
C ALA A 3 26.28 -37.68 -12.01
N THR A 4 26.37 -38.46 -10.94
CA THR A 4 25.27 -39.30 -10.47
C THR A 4 24.34 -38.46 -9.60
N THR A 5 23.06 -38.43 -9.94
CA THR A 5 22.02 -37.72 -9.17
C THR A 5 21.23 -38.73 -8.33
N GLU A 6 21.12 -38.50 -7.03
CA GLU A 6 20.33 -39.32 -6.10
C GLU A 6 19.36 -38.46 -5.27
N PRO A 7 18.20 -38.99 -4.87
CA PRO A 7 17.25 -38.26 -4.03
C PRO A 7 17.77 -38.16 -2.59
N VAL A 8 17.75 -36.95 -2.02
CA VAL A 8 17.97 -36.73 -0.57
C VAL A 8 16.61 -36.69 0.13
N LEU A 9 16.28 -37.75 0.87
CA LEU A 9 15.05 -37.85 1.65
C LEU A 9 15.36 -37.68 3.15
N ILE A 10 14.50 -36.95 3.85
CA ILE A 10 14.49 -36.88 5.33
C ILE A 10 13.12 -37.30 5.84
N THR A 11 13.08 -38.00 6.98
CA THR A 11 11.81 -38.37 7.61
C THR A 11 11.32 -37.19 8.46
N LEU A 12 10.05 -36.82 8.33
CA LEU A 12 9.49 -35.69 9.10
C LEU A 12 9.50 -35.95 10.62
N SER A 13 9.57 -37.20 11.08
CA SER A 13 9.77 -37.53 12.50
C SER A 13 11.09 -37.02 13.06
N ASP A 14 12.09 -36.84 12.19
CA ASP A 14 13.45 -36.43 12.57
C ASP A 14 13.58 -34.89 12.56
N VAL A 15 12.53 -34.18 12.13
CA VAL A 15 12.49 -32.73 12.05
C VAL A 15 11.79 -32.17 13.28
N ALA A 16 12.54 -31.48 14.14
CA ALA A 16 11.96 -30.81 15.29
C ALA A 16 10.97 -29.70 14.85
N PRO A 17 9.71 -29.71 15.33
CA PRO A 17 8.75 -28.67 15.00
C PRO A 17 9.17 -27.33 15.60
N THR A 18 9.12 -26.26 14.82
CA THR A 18 9.45 -24.90 15.27
C THR A 18 8.31 -23.92 14.99
N LYS A 19 8.11 -22.95 15.89
CA LYS A 19 7.13 -21.88 15.69
C LYS A 19 7.65 -20.88 14.65
N VAL A 20 6.72 -20.27 13.92
CA VAL A 20 7.03 -19.13 13.06
C VAL A 20 7.56 -17.99 13.94
N ARG A 21 8.79 -17.56 13.68
CA ARG A 21 9.38 -16.38 14.30
C ARG A 21 9.04 -15.16 13.47
N TRP A 22 8.64 -14.09 14.13
CA TRP A 22 8.25 -12.83 13.50
C TRP A 22 9.30 -11.77 13.79
N LEU A 23 9.62 -10.91 12.83
CA LEU A 23 10.36 -9.66 13.04
C LEU A 23 9.38 -8.56 13.43
N TRP A 24 8.34 -8.38 12.62
CA TRP A 24 7.18 -7.55 12.93
C TRP A 24 5.98 -8.47 13.15
N PRO A 25 5.42 -8.57 14.37
CA PRO A 25 4.38 -9.54 14.70
C PRO A 25 3.23 -9.53 13.70
N ASN A 26 2.91 -10.74 13.20
CA ASN A 26 1.87 -11.02 12.20
C ASN A 26 2.03 -10.30 10.84
N ARG A 27 3.16 -9.61 10.60
CA ARG A 27 3.37 -8.79 9.39
C ARG A 27 4.60 -9.17 8.59
N VAL A 28 5.74 -9.36 9.26
CA VAL A 28 7.02 -9.68 8.61
C VAL A 28 7.69 -10.83 9.37
N PRO A 29 7.68 -12.06 8.83
CA PRO A 29 8.34 -13.20 9.45
C PRO A 29 9.86 -13.19 9.28
N LEU A 30 10.58 -13.74 10.27
CA LEU A 30 11.99 -14.08 10.13
C LEU A 30 12.16 -15.37 9.32
N GLY A 31 13.27 -15.43 8.58
CA GLY A 31 13.65 -16.58 7.76
C GLY A 31 12.85 -16.73 6.47
N LYS A 32 12.17 -15.67 6.02
CA LYS A 32 11.16 -15.71 4.96
C LYS A 32 11.15 -14.41 4.15
N LEU A 33 10.58 -14.50 2.94
CA LEU A 33 10.30 -13.35 2.08
C LEU A 33 8.93 -12.74 2.39
N THR A 34 8.89 -11.41 2.41
CA THR A 34 7.67 -10.59 2.46
C THR A 34 7.65 -9.64 1.26
N MET A 35 6.50 -9.51 0.60
CA MET A 35 6.34 -8.58 -0.53
C MET A 35 5.50 -7.37 -0.11
N PHE A 36 6.00 -6.17 -0.38
CA PHE A 36 5.25 -4.92 -0.27
C PHE A 36 4.89 -4.42 -1.67
N VAL A 37 3.59 -4.42 -1.99
CA VAL A 37 3.10 -4.15 -3.34
C VAL A 37 2.19 -2.94 -3.35
N GLY A 38 2.29 -2.08 -4.35
CA GLY A 38 1.39 -0.92 -4.49
C GLY A 38 1.90 0.05 -5.54
N ASP A 39 1.15 1.11 -5.81
CA ASP A 39 1.57 2.10 -6.81
C ASP A 39 2.81 2.90 -6.37
N PRO A 40 3.62 3.42 -7.31
CA PRO A 40 4.67 4.39 -7.00
C PRO A 40 4.12 5.58 -6.19
N GLY A 41 4.93 6.13 -5.28
CA GLY A 41 4.55 7.29 -4.47
C GLY A 41 3.58 7.03 -3.31
N ILE A 42 3.09 5.79 -3.10
CA ILE A 42 2.17 5.48 -1.99
C ILE A 42 2.85 5.43 -0.61
N GLY A 43 4.18 5.43 -0.55
CA GLY A 43 4.93 5.41 0.71
C GLY A 43 5.45 4.04 1.16
N LYS A 44 5.59 3.05 0.25
CA LYS A 44 6.17 1.73 0.57
C LYS A 44 7.58 1.86 1.14
N SER A 45 8.42 2.68 0.52
CA SER A 45 9.79 2.95 0.95
C SER A 45 9.82 3.63 2.32
N PHE A 46 8.90 4.57 2.59
CA PHE A 46 8.73 5.16 3.92
C PHE A 46 8.41 4.10 4.99
N VAL A 47 7.49 3.18 4.70
CA VAL A 47 7.14 2.09 5.62
C VAL A 47 8.31 1.10 5.82
N ALA A 48 9.08 0.80 4.78
CA ALA A 48 10.26 -0.03 4.90
C ALA A 48 11.38 0.63 5.72
N LEU A 49 11.58 1.95 5.57
CA LEU A 49 12.55 2.70 6.39
C LEU A 49 12.07 2.87 7.84
N ASP A 50 10.78 3.05 8.10
CA ASP A 50 10.19 3.01 9.46
C ASP A 50 10.47 1.66 10.12
N LEU A 51 10.27 0.55 9.39
CA LEU A 51 10.62 -0.78 9.88
C LEU A 51 12.13 -0.92 10.14
N ALA A 52 12.98 -0.43 9.23
CA ALA A 52 14.43 -0.45 9.42
C ALA A 52 14.86 0.30 10.69
N ALA A 53 14.27 1.47 10.95
CA ALA A 53 14.53 2.26 12.14
C ALA A 53 14.12 1.55 13.43
N ARG A 54 12.95 0.89 13.42
CA ARG A 54 12.47 0.09 14.56
C ARG A 54 13.39 -1.10 14.85
N VAL A 55 13.91 -1.75 13.81
CA VAL A 55 14.86 -2.87 13.94
C VAL A 55 16.21 -2.39 14.46
N SER A 56 16.72 -1.26 13.98
CA SER A 56 18.03 -0.75 14.41
C SER A 56 18.03 -0.23 15.85
N THR A 57 16.87 0.21 16.36
CA THR A 57 16.70 0.74 17.72
C THR A 57 16.11 -0.25 18.71
N GLY A 58 15.53 -1.37 18.25
CA GLY A 58 14.88 -2.35 19.12
C GLY A 58 13.53 -1.88 19.69
N SER A 59 12.73 -1.18 18.89
CA SER A 59 11.38 -0.74 19.27
C SER A 59 10.50 -1.91 19.75
N ASN A 60 9.59 -1.65 20.70
CA ASN A 60 8.65 -2.64 21.24
C ASN A 60 7.68 -3.25 20.19
N GLU A 61 7.54 -2.63 19.02
CA GLU A 61 6.71 -3.16 17.93
C GLU A 61 7.41 -4.22 17.07
N VAL A 62 8.73 -4.36 17.19
CA VAL A 62 9.50 -5.45 16.59
C VAL A 62 10.00 -6.39 17.67
N THR A 63 10.24 -7.64 17.31
CA THR A 63 10.65 -8.68 18.27
C THR A 63 12.16 -8.80 18.43
N SER A 64 12.94 -8.08 17.63
CA SER A 64 14.40 -8.23 17.56
C SER A 64 15.05 -6.92 17.12
N CYS A 65 16.02 -6.46 17.91
CA CYS A 65 16.98 -5.44 17.52
C CYS A 65 18.10 -6.08 16.68
N GLY A 66 18.64 -5.35 15.70
CA GLY A 66 19.81 -5.78 14.95
C GLY A 66 20.10 -4.93 13.74
N ASP A 67 20.98 -5.44 12.88
CA ASP A 67 21.39 -4.72 11.67
C ASP A 67 20.36 -4.86 10.55
N VAL A 68 20.40 -3.91 9.62
CA VAL A 68 19.60 -3.86 8.40
C VAL A 68 20.52 -3.74 7.20
N ILE A 69 20.31 -4.55 6.19
CA ILE A 69 20.94 -4.37 4.87
C ILE A 69 19.92 -3.75 3.93
N LEU A 70 20.26 -2.61 3.33
CA LEU A 70 19.39 -1.84 2.44
C LEU A 70 19.94 -1.83 1.02
N LEU A 71 19.14 -2.31 0.08
CA LEU A 71 19.31 -2.12 -1.36
C LEU A 71 18.22 -1.14 -1.82
N SER A 72 18.60 0.10 -2.13
CA SER A 72 17.70 1.09 -2.73
C SER A 72 18.29 1.57 -4.06
N ALA A 73 17.51 1.50 -5.13
CA ALA A 73 17.95 1.91 -6.47
C ALA A 73 17.30 3.21 -6.95
N GLU A 74 16.21 3.64 -6.30
CA GLU A 74 15.44 4.83 -6.70
C GLU A 74 15.86 6.10 -5.93
N ASP A 75 16.35 5.97 -4.70
CA ASP A 75 16.62 7.10 -3.81
C ASP A 75 18.13 7.28 -3.55
N ASP A 76 18.59 8.53 -3.48
CA ASP A 76 19.98 8.83 -3.11
C ASP A 76 20.20 8.65 -1.58
N PRO A 77 21.32 8.03 -1.17
CA PRO A 77 21.61 7.82 0.25
C PRO A 77 21.71 9.10 1.08
N ALA A 78 22.27 10.18 0.54
CA ALA A 78 22.64 11.38 1.29
C ALA A 78 21.48 12.37 1.40
N ASP A 79 20.72 12.60 0.33
CA ASP A 79 19.64 13.60 0.32
C ASP A 79 18.26 13.03 0.63
N THR A 80 18.07 11.71 0.51
CA THR A 80 16.75 11.08 0.61
C THR A 80 16.69 10.02 1.69
N ILE A 81 17.52 8.97 1.60
CA ILE A 81 17.43 7.84 2.54
C ILE A 81 17.87 8.26 3.94
N ARG A 82 19.04 8.91 4.05
CA ARG A 82 19.60 9.30 5.34
C ARG A 82 18.69 10.28 6.10
N PRO A 83 18.19 11.39 5.50
CA PRO A 83 17.27 12.28 6.19
C PRO A 83 15.96 11.60 6.63
N ARG A 84 15.41 10.69 5.82
CA ARG A 84 14.22 9.91 6.20
C ARG A 84 14.48 8.95 7.36
N LEU A 85 15.68 8.40 7.49
CA LEU A 85 16.07 7.57 8.63
C LEU A 85 16.28 8.41 9.89
N ASP A 86 16.89 9.59 9.75
CA ASP A 86 17.08 10.53 10.86
C ASP A 86 15.73 11.05 11.38
N SER A 87 14.73 11.28 10.51
CA SER A 87 13.38 11.74 10.89
C SER A 87 12.62 10.77 11.80
N VAL A 88 12.94 9.47 11.69
CA VAL A 88 12.40 8.39 12.53
C VAL A 88 13.40 7.91 13.59
N LYS A 89 14.49 8.68 13.81
CA LYS A 89 15.52 8.43 14.84
C LYS A 89 16.16 7.04 14.74
N ALA A 90 16.37 6.57 13.52
CA ALA A 90 17.03 5.29 13.29
C ALA A 90 18.47 5.31 13.84
N ASP A 91 18.93 4.16 14.36
CA ASP A 91 20.36 3.95 14.56
C ASP A 91 21.02 3.65 13.20
N THR A 92 21.53 4.70 12.54
CA THR A 92 22.13 4.58 11.21
C THR A 92 23.45 3.81 11.20
N ALA A 93 24.09 3.57 12.35
CA ALA A 93 25.30 2.75 12.42
C ALA A 93 25.00 1.26 12.17
N ARG A 94 23.74 0.85 12.37
CA ARG A 94 23.22 -0.51 12.13
C ARG A 94 22.51 -0.67 10.78
N ILE A 95 22.55 0.34 9.92
CA ILE A 95 21.90 0.30 8.60
C ILE A 95 22.98 0.35 7.53
N HIS A 96 23.17 -0.76 6.83
CA HIS A 96 24.22 -0.97 5.85
C HIS A 96 23.66 -0.89 4.44
N TYR A 97 24.07 0.15 3.70
CA TYR A 97 23.65 0.36 2.33
C TYR A 97 24.53 -0.42 1.35
N LEU A 98 23.94 -1.37 0.62
CA LEU A 98 24.62 -2.13 -0.43
C LEU A 98 24.59 -1.31 -1.73
N LYS A 99 25.60 -0.44 -1.87
CA LYS A 99 25.72 0.51 -2.98
C LYS A 99 26.05 -0.13 -4.33
N SER A 100 26.99 -1.06 -4.35
CA SER A 100 27.52 -1.66 -5.58
C SER A 100 28.20 -2.99 -5.26
N VAL A 101 28.48 -3.76 -6.30
CA VAL A 101 29.38 -4.92 -6.22
C VAL A 101 30.62 -4.65 -7.07
N ARG A 102 31.77 -5.12 -6.59
CA ARG A 102 33.03 -5.08 -7.33
C ARG A 102 33.22 -6.37 -8.12
N THR A 103 33.56 -6.23 -9.38
CA THR A 103 33.92 -7.33 -10.27
C THR A 103 35.34 -7.12 -10.78
N SER A 104 36.11 -8.21 -10.83
CA SER A 104 37.44 -8.23 -11.43
C SER A 104 37.36 -8.91 -12.78
N ASP A 105 37.74 -8.22 -13.85
CA ASP A 105 37.88 -8.80 -15.19
C ASP A 105 39.26 -8.44 -15.75
N ASN A 106 40.06 -9.46 -16.08
CA ASN A 106 41.44 -9.33 -16.55
C ASN A 106 42.30 -8.36 -15.71
N GLY A 107 42.18 -8.40 -14.39
CA GLY A 107 42.92 -7.54 -13.46
C GLY A 107 42.36 -6.11 -13.30
N THR A 108 41.34 -5.73 -14.08
CA THR A 108 40.66 -4.44 -13.93
C THR A 108 39.48 -4.58 -12.96
N GLN A 109 39.52 -3.82 -11.87
CA GLN A 109 38.39 -3.72 -10.94
C GLN A 109 37.36 -2.75 -11.50
N ARG A 110 36.09 -3.18 -11.54
CA ARG A 110 34.96 -2.33 -11.90
C ARG A 110 33.86 -2.46 -10.86
N GLU A 111 33.21 -1.35 -10.55
CA GLU A 111 31.98 -1.37 -9.77
C GLU A 111 30.77 -1.40 -10.71
N ARG A 112 29.78 -2.21 -10.36
CA ARG A 112 28.48 -2.22 -11.04
C ARG A 112 27.35 -2.39 -10.02
N MET A 113 26.13 -2.14 -10.50
CA MET A 113 24.95 -2.43 -9.70
C MET A 113 24.86 -3.92 -9.39
N PHE A 114 24.42 -4.25 -8.17
CA PHE A 114 24.06 -5.59 -7.73
C PHE A 114 22.96 -6.17 -8.64
N ARG A 115 23.03 -7.47 -8.91
CA ARG A 115 22.03 -8.21 -9.69
C ARG A 115 21.71 -9.52 -8.99
N LEU A 116 20.43 -9.76 -8.73
CA LEU A 116 19.95 -10.99 -8.09
C LEU A 116 20.37 -12.24 -8.87
N THR A 117 20.34 -12.20 -10.20
CA THR A 117 20.74 -13.36 -11.01
C THR A 117 22.21 -13.75 -10.90
N GLN A 118 23.08 -12.85 -10.42
CA GLN A 118 24.53 -13.04 -10.44
C GLN A 118 25.17 -12.96 -9.05
N ASP A 119 24.58 -12.18 -8.15
CA ASP A 119 25.27 -11.69 -6.95
C ASP A 119 24.59 -12.08 -5.64
N ILE A 120 23.61 -12.99 -5.62
CA ILE A 120 22.98 -13.44 -4.36
C ILE A 120 24.02 -13.85 -3.31
N ALA A 121 25.14 -14.46 -3.73
CA ALA A 121 26.25 -14.80 -2.85
C ALA A 121 26.84 -13.58 -2.10
N GLN A 122 26.75 -12.38 -2.65
CA GLN A 122 27.21 -11.16 -1.99
C GLN A 122 26.26 -10.66 -0.91
N ILE A 123 24.97 -11.01 -0.96
CA ILE A 123 24.07 -10.82 0.19
C ILE A 123 24.51 -11.76 1.31
N ALA A 124 24.83 -13.02 1.00
CA ALA A 124 25.32 -13.97 1.99
C ALA A 124 26.64 -13.48 2.64
N GLU A 125 27.56 -12.95 1.84
CA GLU A 125 28.80 -12.34 2.35
C GLU A 125 28.53 -11.13 3.25
N ALA A 126 27.60 -10.24 2.86
CA ALA A 126 27.21 -9.10 3.69
C ALA A 126 26.59 -9.57 5.03
N LEU A 127 25.75 -10.61 5.02
CA LEU A 127 25.18 -11.21 6.23
C LEU A 127 26.24 -11.84 7.13
N ASN A 128 27.29 -12.45 6.57
CA ASN A 128 28.40 -12.98 7.35
C ASN A 128 29.20 -11.87 8.04
N ARG A 129 29.39 -10.72 7.37
CA ARG A 129 30.07 -9.54 7.95
C ARG A 129 29.24 -8.83 9.01
N HIS A 130 27.92 -8.90 8.88
CA HIS A 130 26.94 -8.31 9.79
C HIS A 130 26.03 -9.38 10.40
N PRO A 131 26.56 -10.26 11.28
CA PRO A 131 25.82 -11.42 11.79
C PRO A 131 24.63 -11.05 12.68
N GLN A 132 24.53 -9.78 13.12
CA GLN A 132 23.39 -9.26 13.85
C GLN A 132 22.23 -8.83 12.93
N THR A 133 22.38 -8.95 11.61
CA THR A 133 21.32 -8.59 10.65
C THR A 133 20.02 -9.33 10.95
N LYS A 134 18.91 -8.59 10.97
CA LYS A 134 17.55 -9.14 11.09
C LYS A 134 16.69 -8.85 9.87
N LEU A 135 17.06 -7.85 9.08
CA LEU A 135 16.26 -7.37 7.96
C LEU A 135 17.13 -7.08 6.74
N VAL A 136 16.68 -7.52 5.57
CA VAL A 136 17.18 -7.09 4.27
C VAL A 136 16.02 -6.43 3.53
N ILE A 137 16.22 -5.22 3.00
CA ILE A 137 15.23 -4.49 2.19
C ILE A 137 15.75 -4.39 0.77
N ILE A 138 14.89 -4.71 -0.21
CA ILE A 138 15.17 -4.57 -1.64
C ILE A 138 14.11 -3.67 -2.27
N ASP A 139 14.50 -2.47 -2.69
CA ASP A 139 13.60 -1.41 -3.13
C ASP A 139 14.06 -0.66 -4.41
N PRO A 140 13.35 -0.80 -5.54
CA PRO A 140 12.38 -1.84 -5.86
C PRO A 140 13.07 -3.14 -6.28
N LEU A 141 12.40 -4.27 -6.10
CA LEU A 141 12.87 -5.58 -6.56
C LEU A 141 13.21 -5.59 -8.07
N SER A 142 12.44 -4.87 -8.89
CA SER A 142 12.62 -4.79 -10.34
C SER A 142 13.96 -4.21 -10.78
N ALA A 143 14.55 -3.30 -10.00
CA ALA A 143 15.84 -2.69 -10.34
C ALA A 143 17.01 -3.68 -10.24
N TYR A 144 16.85 -4.75 -9.45
CA TYR A 144 17.91 -5.71 -9.15
C TYR A 144 17.75 -7.05 -9.88
N MET A 145 16.72 -7.23 -10.72
CA MET A 145 16.44 -8.52 -11.37
C MET A 145 17.56 -8.99 -12.31
N GLY A 146 18.32 -8.08 -12.93
CA GLY A 146 19.51 -8.45 -13.69
C GLY A 146 19.22 -9.14 -15.03
N GLY A 147 18.27 -8.59 -15.81
CA GLY A 147 18.05 -8.97 -17.21
C GLY A 147 17.00 -10.05 -17.47
N VAL A 148 16.34 -10.57 -16.42
CA VAL A 148 15.21 -11.50 -16.55
C VAL A 148 13.88 -10.77 -16.73
N ASP A 149 12.90 -11.43 -17.36
CA ASP A 149 11.58 -10.85 -17.61
C ASP A 149 10.69 -10.99 -16.37
N GLY A 150 10.41 -9.87 -15.69
CA GLY A 150 9.53 -9.85 -14.52
C GLY A 150 8.07 -10.25 -14.79
N ASN A 151 7.66 -10.44 -16.04
CA ASN A 151 6.34 -10.97 -16.36
C ASN A 151 6.33 -12.49 -16.58
N LYS A 152 7.51 -13.14 -16.61
CA LYS A 152 7.63 -14.59 -16.76
C LYS A 152 7.76 -15.26 -15.40
N ASP A 153 6.82 -16.15 -15.14
CA ASP A 153 6.71 -16.92 -13.91
C ASP A 153 7.99 -17.70 -13.56
N GLU A 154 8.68 -18.27 -14.56
CA GLU A 154 9.94 -19.01 -14.39
C GLU A 154 11.10 -18.09 -13.98
N ASP A 155 11.26 -16.96 -14.67
CA ASP A 155 12.26 -15.92 -14.40
C ASP A 155 12.07 -15.31 -13.00
N VAL A 156 10.83 -15.08 -12.58
CA VAL A 156 10.54 -14.60 -11.23
C VAL A 156 10.90 -15.65 -10.17
N ARG A 157 10.62 -16.94 -10.43
CA ARG A 157 10.97 -18.02 -9.49
C ARG A 157 12.48 -18.22 -9.38
N SER A 158 13.21 -18.08 -10.48
CA SER A 158 14.68 -18.26 -10.51
C SER A 158 15.41 -17.25 -9.62
N ILE A 159 14.86 -16.05 -9.42
CA ILE A 159 15.41 -15.04 -8.50
C ILE A 159 14.87 -15.16 -7.06
N LEU A 160 13.59 -15.50 -6.89
CA LEU A 160 12.95 -15.50 -5.56
C LEU A 160 13.27 -16.75 -4.75
N ALA A 161 13.42 -17.93 -5.39
CA ALA A 161 13.72 -19.16 -4.67
C ALA A 161 15.08 -19.10 -3.95
N PRO A 162 16.20 -18.69 -4.60
CA PRO A 162 17.47 -18.52 -3.89
C PRO A 162 17.43 -17.47 -2.77
N LEU A 163 16.68 -16.38 -2.94
CA LEU A 163 16.47 -15.39 -1.89
C LEU A 163 15.73 -15.99 -0.69
N ALA A 164 14.73 -16.84 -0.93
CA ALA A 164 13.99 -17.51 0.14
C ALA A 164 14.87 -18.51 0.90
N GLU A 165 15.72 -19.25 0.20
CA GLU A 165 16.71 -20.14 0.81
C GLU A 165 17.71 -19.36 1.67
N LEU A 166 18.20 -18.22 1.17
CA LEU A 166 19.10 -17.34 1.90
C LEU A 166 18.43 -16.78 3.16
N ALA A 167 17.18 -16.32 3.06
CA ALA A 167 16.40 -15.88 4.21
C ALA A 167 16.31 -17.00 5.26
N ALA A 168 15.93 -18.21 4.85
CA ALA A 168 15.79 -19.36 5.73
C ALA A 168 17.11 -19.74 6.42
N LYS A 169 18.22 -19.80 5.65
CA LYS A 169 19.55 -20.15 6.13
C LYS A 169 20.06 -19.21 7.21
N TYR A 170 19.94 -17.90 6.99
CA TYR A 170 20.43 -16.87 7.92
C TYR A 170 19.40 -16.48 8.97
N GLY A 171 18.15 -16.96 8.85
CA GLY A 171 17.07 -16.62 9.77
C GLY A 171 16.69 -15.14 9.74
N VAL A 172 16.91 -14.44 8.64
CA VAL A 172 16.62 -13.00 8.45
C VAL A 172 15.28 -12.79 7.71
N ALA A 173 14.63 -11.67 7.96
CA ALA A 173 13.49 -11.24 7.14
C ALA A 173 14.02 -10.55 5.88
N ILE A 174 13.43 -10.85 4.72
CA ILE A 174 13.70 -10.10 3.48
C ILE A 174 12.40 -9.47 3.01
N VAL A 175 12.39 -8.15 2.88
CA VAL A 175 11.27 -7.36 2.38
C VAL A 175 11.60 -6.88 0.97
N CYS A 176 10.82 -7.33 -0.01
CA CYS A 176 10.93 -6.90 -1.40
C CYS A 176 9.80 -5.90 -1.70
N ILE A 177 10.15 -4.72 -2.20
CA ILE A 177 9.17 -3.72 -2.64
C ILE A 177 8.94 -3.86 -4.14
N LYS A 178 7.67 -3.83 -4.55
CA LYS A 178 7.27 -3.95 -5.95
C LYS A 178 6.16 -2.97 -6.31
N HIS A 179 6.28 -2.36 -7.49
CA HIS A 179 5.21 -1.56 -8.09
C HIS A 179 4.16 -2.44 -8.78
N MET A 180 2.88 -2.03 -8.70
CA MET A 180 1.79 -2.67 -9.44
C MET A 180 1.90 -2.40 -10.94
N ASN A 181 1.29 -3.26 -11.76
CA ASN A 181 1.06 -2.96 -13.17
C ASN A 181 -0.24 -2.14 -13.34
N LYS A 182 -0.28 -1.27 -14.35
CA LYS A 182 -1.42 -0.38 -14.64
C LYS A 182 -2.64 -1.09 -15.26
N ALA A 183 -2.71 -2.42 -15.26
CA ALA A 183 -3.80 -3.14 -15.93
C ALA A 183 -5.06 -3.17 -15.05
N GLU A 184 -6.03 -2.29 -15.38
CA GLU A 184 -7.23 -2.01 -14.58
C GLU A 184 -8.21 -3.18 -14.45
N GLU A 185 -8.14 -4.21 -15.30
CA GLU A 185 -9.17 -5.27 -15.37
C GLU A 185 -8.86 -6.55 -14.57
N LYS A 186 -7.69 -6.68 -13.94
CA LYS A 186 -7.31 -7.94 -13.24
C LYS A 186 -7.50 -7.87 -11.72
N SER A 187 -7.65 -9.03 -11.08
CA SER A 187 -7.77 -9.14 -9.62
C SER A 187 -6.50 -8.65 -8.90
N ALA A 188 -6.62 -8.37 -7.59
CA ALA A 188 -5.54 -7.87 -6.73
C ALA A 188 -4.20 -8.60 -6.91
N MET A 189 -4.25 -9.93 -6.95
CA MET A 189 -3.07 -10.78 -7.10
C MET A 189 -2.41 -10.63 -8.47
N TYR A 190 -3.18 -10.39 -9.54
CA TYR A 190 -2.63 -10.18 -10.88
C TYR A 190 -2.08 -8.76 -11.06
N ARG A 191 -2.68 -7.75 -10.41
CA ARG A 191 -2.18 -6.36 -10.41
C ARG A 191 -0.85 -6.24 -9.68
N ALA A 192 -0.61 -7.13 -8.73
CA ALA A 192 0.58 -7.15 -7.90
C ALA A 192 1.90 -7.44 -8.67
N GLY A 193 1.88 -7.62 -9.99
CA GLY A 193 3.15 -7.67 -10.71
C GLY A 193 3.23 -8.23 -12.11
N GLY A 194 2.13 -8.51 -12.82
CA GLY A 194 2.19 -9.12 -14.16
C GLY A 194 2.41 -10.63 -14.16
N SER A 195 3.11 -11.15 -13.14
CA SER A 195 3.29 -12.57 -12.85
C SER A 195 2.72 -12.94 -11.47
N ILE A 196 1.95 -14.03 -11.40
CA ILE A 196 1.43 -14.58 -10.13
C ILE A 196 2.59 -15.09 -9.26
N ALA A 197 3.73 -15.45 -9.87
CA ALA A 197 4.88 -16.02 -9.18
C ALA A 197 5.42 -15.15 -8.04
N TYR A 198 5.34 -13.81 -8.14
CA TYR A 198 5.78 -12.92 -7.06
C TYR A 198 5.00 -13.17 -5.76
N ILE A 199 3.67 -13.25 -5.86
CA ILE A 199 2.80 -13.49 -4.71
C ILE A 199 2.85 -14.97 -4.31
N ALA A 200 2.96 -15.89 -5.28
CA ALA A 200 3.06 -17.31 -5.01
C ALA A 200 4.32 -17.67 -4.20
N ALA A 201 5.46 -17.06 -4.51
CA ALA A 201 6.76 -17.36 -3.90
C ALA A 201 6.91 -16.86 -2.44
N VAL A 202 6.20 -15.79 -2.07
CA VAL A 202 6.28 -15.23 -0.70
C VAL A 202 5.26 -15.88 0.25
N ARG A 203 5.59 -15.85 1.54
CA ARG A 203 4.69 -16.32 2.61
C ARG A 203 3.72 -15.25 3.06
N ILE A 204 4.14 -13.99 2.99
CA ILE A 204 3.31 -12.82 3.25
C ILE A 204 3.45 -11.81 2.13
N ALA A 205 2.31 -11.24 1.72
CA ALA A 205 2.27 -10.09 0.84
C ALA A 205 1.30 -9.04 1.38
N TRP A 206 1.71 -7.78 1.28
CA TRP A 206 0.93 -6.61 1.68
C TRP A 206 0.65 -5.75 0.46
N MET A 207 -0.61 -5.29 0.33
CA MET A 207 -1.03 -4.32 -0.66
C MET A 207 -1.13 -2.93 -0.04
N PHE A 208 -0.47 -1.96 -0.66
CA PHE A 208 -0.46 -0.56 -0.29
C PHE A 208 -1.36 0.23 -1.25
N LEU A 209 -2.39 0.90 -0.72
CA LEU A 209 -3.41 1.60 -1.51
C LEU A 209 -3.68 3.00 -0.94
N LYS A 210 -4.12 3.93 -1.80
CA LYS A 210 -4.69 5.20 -1.34
C LYS A 210 -6.07 4.95 -0.74
N ASP A 211 -6.38 5.65 0.35
CA ASP A 211 -7.77 5.83 0.74
C ASP A 211 -8.43 6.81 -0.24
N ARG A 212 -9.52 6.36 -0.87
CA ARG A 212 -10.26 7.16 -1.86
C ARG A 212 -11.06 8.27 -1.23
N ASN A 213 -11.47 8.07 0.02
CA ASN A 213 -12.25 9.03 0.78
C ASN A 213 -11.35 10.07 1.46
N ASN A 214 -10.06 9.78 1.58
CA ASN A 214 -9.07 10.68 2.17
C ASN A 214 -7.70 10.55 1.47
N PRO A 215 -7.34 11.44 0.53
CA PRO A 215 -6.08 11.38 -0.21
C PRO A 215 -4.79 11.42 0.64
N GLN A 216 -4.87 11.93 1.87
CA GLN A 216 -3.74 11.97 2.82
C GLN A 216 -3.56 10.64 3.58
N ARG A 217 -4.52 9.73 3.46
CA ARG A 217 -4.55 8.44 4.12
C ARG A 217 -4.24 7.33 3.13
N ASN A 218 -3.48 6.35 3.59
CA ASN A 218 -3.09 5.16 2.86
C ASN A 218 -3.44 3.92 3.68
N PHE A 219 -3.59 2.79 3.00
CA PHE A 219 -3.83 1.49 3.60
C PHE A 219 -2.69 0.54 3.30
N MET A 220 -2.34 -0.29 4.28
CA MET A 220 -1.54 -1.50 4.13
C MET A 220 -2.47 -2.68 4.47
N LEU A 221 -2.95 -3.37 3.44
CA LEU A 221 -3.93 -4.45 3.53
C LEU A 221 -3.28 -5.82 3.28
N PRO A 222 -3.72 -6.88 3.97
CA PRO A 222 -3.23 -8.23 3.72
C PRO A 222 -3.59 -8.67 2.29
N LEU A 223 -2.60 -9.02 1.48
CA LEU A 223 -2.80 -9.63 0.17
C LEU A 223 -2.62 -11.15 0.23
N LYS A 224 -1.70 -11.63 1.07
CA LYS A 224 -1.46 -13.05 1.31
C LYS A 224 -0.88 -13.27 2.71
N CYS A 225 -1.37 -14.30 3.39
CA CYS A 225 -0.75 -14.88 4.58
C CYS A 225 -1.01 -16.39 4.55
N ASN A 226 0.04 -17.23 4.53
CA ASN A 226 -0.11 -18.69 4.56
C ASN A 226 0.66 -19.36 5.70
N ILE A 227 1.04 -18.59 6.73
CA ILE A 227 1.83 -19.04 7.87
C ILE A 227 1.20 -18.63 9.22
N GLY A 228 -0.08 -18.26 9.21
CA GLY A 228 -0.86 -17.85 10.37
C GLY A 228 -2.22 -17.32 9.96
N PRO A 229 -3.03 -16.85 10.93
CA PRO A 229 -4.27 -16.13 10.64
C PRO A 229 -4.01 -14.92 9.73
N THR A 230 -4.98 -14.58 8.88
CA THR A 230 -4.92 -13.35 8.09
C THR A 230 -4.92 -12.15 9.05
N PRO A 231 -3.86 -11.33 9.06
CA PRO A 231 -3.80 -10.16 9.94
C PRO A 231 -4.78 -9.09 9.46
N ASP A 232 -5.23 -8.23 10.37
CA ASP A 232 -5.98 -7.05 9.98
C ASP A 232 -5.11 -6.07 9.17
N GLY A 233 -5.76 -5.27 8.32
CA GLY A 233 -5.09 -4.16 7.67
C GLY A 233 -4.77 -3.05 8.67
N VAL A 234 -3.88 -2.14 8.27
CA VAL A 234 -3.58 -0.92 9.02
C VAL A 234 -3.62 0.30 8.09
N ALA A 235 -4.03 1.44 8.63
CA ALA A 235 -3.98 2.72 7.92
C ALA A 235 -2.76 3.53 8.37
N TYR A 236 -2.24 4.35 7.47
CA TYR A 236 -1.14 5.26 7.75
C TYR A 236 -1.21 6.51 6.87
N SER A 237 -0.50 7.56 7.30
CA SER A 237 -0.25 8.76 6.50
C SER A 237 1.24 9.07 6.51
N ILE A 238 1.70 9.87 5.55
CA ILE A 238 3.04 10.47 5.59
C ILE A 238 2.83 11.91 6.04
N GLN A 239 3.43 12.28 7.16
CA GLN A 239 3.29 13.62 7.73
C GLN A 239 4.65 14.29 7.81
N GLU A 240 4.69 15.57 7.46
CA GLU A 240 5.86 16.43 7.66
C GLU A 240 6.01 16.77 9.14
N THR A 241 7.24 16.77 9.64
CA THR A 241 7.55 17.03 11.04
C THR A 241 8.82 17.86 11.13
N ASP A 242 9.15 18.41 12.30
CA ASP A 242 10.37 19.21 12.48
C ASP A 242 11.65 18.44 12.12
N SER A 243 11.60 17.10 12.16
CA SER A 243 12.73 16.22 11.80
C SER A 243 12.64 15.66 10.38
N GLY A 244 11.65 16.08 9.59
CA GLY A 244 11.36 15.59 8.23
C GLY A 244 10.12 14.70 8.14
N PRO A 245 9.79 14.18 6.94
CA PRO A 245 8.61 13.37 6.72
C PRO A 245 8.74 11.99 7.38
N ARG A 246 7.66 11.51 8.00
CA ARG A 246 7.60 10.16 8.60
C ARG A 246 6.24 9.49 8.42
N VAL A 247 6.23 8.16 8.62
CA VAL A 247 4.99 7.39 8.69
C VAL A 247 4.30 7.64 10.03
N VAL A 248 3.00 7.93 9.97
CA VAL A 248 2.13 7.98 11.14
C VAL A 248 1.05 6.91 11.00
N TRP A 249 1.12 5.91 11.86
CA TRP A 249 0.20 4.77 11.90
C TRP A 249 -1.07 5.11 12.67
N GLU A 250 -2.22 4.64 12.18
CA GLU A 250 -3.44 4.63 12.98
C GLU A 250 -3.43 3.45 13.95
N SER A 251 -3.92 3.70 15.18
CA SER A 251 -3.93 2.70 16.24
C SER A 251 -4.97 1.59 16.03
N GLN A 252 -6.04 1.89 15.30
CA GLN A 252 -7.14 0.96 15.07
C GLN A 252 -6.91 0.14 13.80
N PRO A 253 -7.09 -1.20 13.86
CA PRO A 253 -7.05 -2.03 12.66
C PRO A 253 -8.19 -1.66 11.71
N ILE A 254 -7.94 -1.79 10.41
CA ILE A 254 -8.94 -1.55 9.37
C ILE A 254 -9.48 -2.87 8.81
N LYS A 255 -10.82 -2.95 8.73
CA LYS A 255 -11.55 -4.05 8.10
C LYS A 255 -12.00 -3.68 6.69
N VAL A 256 -11.07 -3.18 5.89
CA VAL A 256 -11.34 -2.86 4.48
C VAL A 256 -11.16 -4.13 3.65
N ASN A 257 -12.18 -4.51 2.90
CA ASN A 257 -12.07 -5.58 1.92
C ASN A 257 -11.14 -5.12 0.78
N LEU A 258 -10.09 -5.92 0.51
CA LEU A 258 -9.08 -5.59 -0.49
C LEU A 258 -9.66 -5.46 -1.91
N GLU A 259 -10.64 -6.30 -2.27
CA GLU A 259 -11.29 -6.23 -3.58
C GLU A 259 -12.07 -4.93 -3.73
N ASP A 260 -12.82 -4.52 -2.71
CA ASP A 260 -13.55 -3.25 -2.71
C ASP A 260 -12.59 -2.05 -2.81
N ALA A 261 -11.45 -2.11 -2.12
CA ALA A 261 -10.41 -1.08 -2.19
C ALA A 261 -9.71 -1.00 -3.56
N LEU A 262 -9.75 -2.07 -4.36
CA LEU A 262 -9.09 -2.17 -5.66
C LEU A 262 -10.02 -1.98 -6.87
N ARG A 263 -11.34 -2.22 -6.72
CA ARG A 263 -12.33 -1.98 -7.78
C ARG A 263 -12.14 -0.59 -8.34
N PRO A 264 -11.91 -0.36 -9.65
CA PRO A 264 -11.73 0.99 -10.18
C PRO A 264 -12.80 1.92 -9.60
N ALA A 265 -12.43 3.15 -9.22
CA ALA A 265 -13.48 4.13 -8.94
C ALA A 265 -14.34 4.16 -10.20
N VAL A 266 -15.58 3.67 -10.11
CA VAL A 266 -16.55 3.98 -11.14
C VAL A 266 -16.52 5.49 -11.16
N PRO A 267 -16.12 6.14 -12.27
CA PRO A 267 -16.14 7.59 -12.31
C PRO A 267 -17.53 7.94 -11.83
N ASN A 268 -17.62 8.66 -10.72
CA ASN A 268 -18.89 9.09 -10.18
C ASN A 268 -19.38 10.08 -11.24
N ARG A 269 -20.03 9.55 -12.29
CA ARG A 269 -20.85 10.34 -13.19
C ARG A 269 -21.90 10.81 -12.24
N GLU A 270 -21.69 12.01 -11.71
CA GLU A 270 -22.61 12.76 -10.90
C GLU A 270 -23.99 12.49 -11.50
N THR A 271 -24.77 11.68 -10.78
CA THR A 271 -25.99 11.12 -11.34
C THR A 271 -26.90 12.28 -11.71
N LYS A 272 -27.87 12.08 -12.61
CA LYS A 272 -28.86 13.13 -12.88
C LYS A 272 -29.53 13.63 -11.58
N LEU A 273 -29.61 12.76 -10.57
CA LEU A 273 -30.11 13.08 -9.24
C LEU A 273 -29.13 13.96 -8.44
N GLU A 274 -27.84 13.61 -8.36
CA GLU A 274 -26.84 14.45 -7.66
C GLU A 274 -26.70 15.83 -8.30
N LYS A 275 -26.71 15.91 -9.63
CA LYS A 275 -26.74 17.18 -10.37
C LYS A 275 -27.98 18.01 -10.03
N ALA A 276 -29.14 17.35 -9.95
CA ALA A 276 -30.40 18.02 -9.60
C ALA A 276 -30.39 18.53 -8.16
N LYS A 277 -29.82 17.79 -7.20
CA LYS A 277 -29.68 18.22 -5.79
C LYS A 277 -28.83 19.46 -5.67
N LYS A 278 -27.65 19.46 -6.30
CA LYS A 278 -26.72 20.59 -6.28
C LYS A 278 -27.36 21.82 -6.92
N TRP A 279 -27.92 21.65 -8.12
CA TRP A 279 -28.62 22.72 -8.83
C TRP A 279 -29.81 23.29 -8.04
N LEU A 280 -30.63 22.43 -7.42
CA LEU A 280 -31.80 22.87 -6.65
C LEU A 280 -31.39 23.62 -5.37
N SER A 281 -30.29 23.19 -4.74
CA SER A 281 -29.74 23.87 -3.57
C SER A 281 -29.18 25.25 -3.93
N GLU A 282 -28.49 25.36 -5.07
CA GLU A 282 -27.99 26.64 -5.60
C GLU A 282 -29.13 27.58 -5.98
N LEU A 283 -30.18 27.07 -6.63
CA LEU A 283 -31.34 27.87 -7.05
C LEU A 283 -32.11 28.48 -5.87
N LEU A 284 -32.22 27.74 -4.77
CA LEU A 284 -32.96 28.16 -3.57
C LEU A 284 -32.09 28.84 -2.51
N ALA A 285 -30.80 29.07 -2.80
CA ALA A 285 -29.85 29.67 -1.86
C ALA A 285 -30.21 31.12 -1.52
N ASP A 286 -30.76 31.87 -2.48
CA ASP A 286 -31.11 33.29 -2.33
C ASP A 286 -32.52 33.52 -1.75
N GLY A 287 -33.27 32.44 -1.47
CA GLY A 287 -34.57 32.50 -0.82
C GLY A 287 -35.67 31.65 -1.46
N PRO A 288 -36.90 31.72 -0.93
CA PRO A 288 -38.02 30.93 -1.42
C PRO A 288 -38.45 31.33 -2.84
N LEU A 289 -38.66 30.35 -3.70
CA LEU A 289 -39.21 30.53 -5.05
C LEU A 289 -40.56 29.82 -5.19
N SER A 290 -41.41 30.29 -6.11
CA SER A 290 -42.68 29.60 -6.36
C SER A 290 -42.43 28.20 -6.93
N SER A 291 -43.28 27.22 -6.60
CA SER A 291 -43.13 25.85 -7.10
C SER A 291 -43.16 25.78 -8.64
N ASN A 292 -43.92 26.69 -9.28
CA ASN A 292 -44.00 26.76 -10.74
C ASN A 292 -42.68 27.25 -11.36
N ASP A 293 -42.06 28.28 -10.78
CA ASP A 293 -40.79 28.81 -11.27
C ASP A 293 -39.65 27.78 -11.12
N VAL A 294 -39.67 27.01 -10.02
CA VAL A 294 -38.71 25.93 -9.78
C VAL A 294 -38.88 24.81 -10.81
N ASP A 295 -40.11 24.39 -11.10
CA ASP A 295 -40.40 23.34 -12.10
C ASP A 295 -40.01 23.79 -13.53
N GLU A 296 -40.24 25.06 -13.89
CA GLU A 296 -39.83 25.63 -15.18
C GLU A 296 -38.32 25.75 -15.30
N ALA A 297 -37.64 26.26 -14.27
CA ALA A 297 -36.19 26.37 -14.23
C ALA A 297 -35.51 25.00 -14.30
N ALA A 298 -36.08 23.98 -13.65
CA ALA A 298 -35.56 22.61 -13.68
C ALA A 298 -35.66 22.00 -15.08
N THR A 299 -36.77 22.24 -15.77
CA THR A 299 -36.97 21.78 -17.15
C THR A 299 -35.98 22.45 -18.10
N LYS A 300 -35.74 23.77 -17.95
CA LYS A 300 -34.72 24.52 -18.71
C LYS A 300 -33.29 24.03 -18.43
N ALA A 301 -33.01 23.64 -17.19
CA ALA A 301 -31.74 23.03 -16.78
C ALA A 301 -31.58 21.56 -17.20
N GLY A 302 -32.60 20.97 -17.85
CA GLY A 302 -32.54 19.61 -18.40
C GLY A 302 -32.91 18.50 -17.41
N PHE A 303 -33.55 18.82 -16.30
CA PHE A 303 -34.04 17.84 -15.32
C PHE A 303 -35.50 17.46 -15.59
N SER A 304 -35.84 16.18 -15.41
CA SER A 304 -37.24 15.76 -15.39
C SER A 304 -37.87 16.11 -14.04
N LEU A 305 -39.17 16.42 -14.03
CA LEU A 305 -39.92 16.70 -12.79
C LEU A 305 -39.86 15.52 -11.79
N ALA A 306 -39.77 14.28 -12.28
CA ALA A 306 -39.56 13.11 -11.43
C ALA A 306 -38.20 13.11 -10.72
N THR A 307 -37.14 13.56 -11.40
CA THR A 307 -35.80 13.69 -10.81
C THR A 307 -35.77 14.85 -9.81
N LEU A 308 -36.42 15.96 -10.15
CA LEU A 308 -36.54 17.14 -9.29
C LEU A 308 -37.29 16.83 -7.98
N ARG A 309 -38.38 16.06 -8.05
CA ARG A 309 -39.13 15.62 -6.86
C ARG A 309 -38.26 14.78 -5.93
N ARG A 310 -37.52 13.81 -6.47
CA ARG A 310 -36.58 12.98 -5.68
C ARG A 310 -35.45 13.82 -5.08
N ALA A 311 -34.90 14.76 -5.84
CA ALA A 311 -33.88 15.68 -5.32
C ALA A 311 -34.44 16.55 -4.18
N SER A 312 -35.66 17.09 -4.34
CA SER A 312 -36.39 17.88 -3.34
C SER A 312 -36.65 17.10 -2.06
N GLU A 313 -36.95 15.80 -2.15
CA GLU A 313 -37.13 14.91 -0.99
C GLU A 313 -35.79 14.67 -0.27
N GLU A 314 -34.72 14.35 -1.00
CA GLU A 314 -33.43 14.02 -0.39
C GLU A 314 -32.70 15.21 0.25
N ILE A 315 -32.93 16.43 -0.24
CA ILE A 315 -32.39 17.66 0.37
C ILE A 315 -33.40 18.35 1.31
N ASN A 316 -34.55 17.72 1.57
CA ASN A 316 -35.59 18.20 2.48
C ASN A 316 -36.12 19.62 2.17
N VAL A 317 -36.37 19.93 0.89
CA VAL A 317 -36.97 21.22 0.51
C VAL A 317 -38.34 21.39 1.17
N ALA A 318 -38.50 22.46 1.94
CA ALA A 318 -39.76 22.83 2.56
C ALA A 318 -40.72 23.43 1.53
N ARG A 319 -41.98 22.99 1.56
CA ARG A 319 -43.07 23.52 0.74
C ARG A 319 -44.09 24.21 1.61
N THR A 320 -44.13 25.53 1.55
CA THR A 320 -45.05 26.36 2.34
C THR A 320 -45.97 27.14 1.41
N ARG A 321 -47.19 27.44 1.88
CA ARG A 321 -48.14 28.25 1.12
C ARG A 321 -48.03 29.70 1.58
N ALA A 322 -47.59 30.58 0.68
CA ALA A 322 -47.54 32.02 0.94
C ALA A 322 -48.83 32.69 0.43
N GLY A 323 -49.54 33.39 1.32
CA GLY A 323 -50.79 34.11 1.02
C GLY A 323 -52.08 33.32 1.33
N PHE A 324 -53.19 34.05 1.47
CA PHE A 324 -54.54 33.50 1.77
C PHE A 324 -55.49 33.65 0.57
N GLY A 325 -56.45 32.72 0.42
CA GLY A 325 -57.47 32.77 -0.63
C GLY A 325 -56.98 32.33 -2.03
N GLN A 326 -57.63 32.81 -3.09
CA GLN A 326 -57.35 32.43 -4.49
C GLN A 326 -55.96 32.88 -4.99
N ASN A 327 -55.26 33.76 -4.26
CA ASN A 327 -53.94 34.29 -4.61
C ASN A 327 -52.77 33.58 -3.89
N GLY A 328 -53.05 32.54 -3.08
CA GLY A 328 -52.00 31.83 -2.34
C GLY A 328 -51.14 30.94 -3.25
N GLN A 329 -49.83 31.11 -3.22
CA GLN A 329 -48.87 30.34 -4.03
C GLN A 329 -48.05 29.38 -3.15
N TRP A 330 -47.76 28.20 -3.68
CA TRP A 330 -46.82 27.28 -3.06
C TRP A 330 -45.39 27.74 -3.34
N GLN A 331 -44.58 27.81 -2.29
CA GLN A 331 -43.17 28.21 -2.34
C GLN A 331 -42.29 27.05 -1.86
N CYS A 332 -41.17 26.88 -2.55
CA CYS A 332 -40.11 25.94 -2.21
C CYS A 332 -38.97 26.72 -1.54
N SER A 333 -38.45 26.20 -0.43
CA SER A 333 -37.30 26.79 0.28
C SER A 333 -36.40 25.69 0.84
N LEU A 334 -35.11 26.00 1.03
CA LEU A 334 -34.22 25.10 1.78
C LEU A 334 -34.67 25.02 3.25
N PRO A 335 -34.44 23.88 3.91
CA PRO A 335 -34.78 23.74 5.32
C PRO A 335 -33.99 24.78 6.13
N SER A 336 -34.69 25.58 6.93
CA SER A 336 -34.07 26.50 7.88
C SER A 336 -33.29 25.69 8.93
N ILE A 337 -32.05 26.11 9.23
CA ILE A 337 -31.10 25.43 10.13
C ILE A 337 -31.68 25.20 11.56
N ASP A 338 -32.74 25.91 11.95
CA ASP A 338 -33.37 25.79 13.26
C ASP A 338 -34.28 24.55 13.46
N ALA A 339 -34.46 23.69 12.46
CA ALA A 339 -35.39 22.54 12.54
C ALA A 339 -34.74 21.18 12.86
N GLN A 340 -33.46 21.13 13.26
CA GLN A 340 -32.77 19.89 13.65
C GLN A 340 -32.14 19.96 15.05
N LEU A 341 -32.96 20.09 16.09
CA LEU A 341 -32.61 19.63 17.43
C LEU A 341 -33.80 18.82 17.98
N PRO A 342 -33.66 17.51 18.21
CA PRO A 342 -34.62 16.78 19.03
C PRO A 342 -34.43 17.18 20.50
N LEU A 343 -35.53 17.54 21.16
CA LEU A 343 -35.62 17.58 22.63
C LEU A 343 -35.48 16.19 23.22
#